data_AF-A0AAD1ET30-F1
#
_entry.id   AF-A0AAD1ET30-F1
#
_cell.length_a   1.000
_cell.length_b   1.000
_cell.length_c   1.000
_cell.angle_alpha   90.00
_cell.angle_beta   90.00
_cell.angle_gamma   90.00
#
_symmetry.space_group_name_H-M   'P 1'
#
loop_
_entity.id
_entity.type
_entity.pdbx_description
1 polymer ?
#
loop_
_entity_poly.entity_id
_entity_poly.type
_entity_poly.pdbx_seq_one_letter_code
_entity_poly.pdbx_strand_id
1 'polypeptide(L)'
;MLVIAVIRSFGNGLENPAANALLPQLVPAKQITRVNGYNQILMAAMLVMSPLLAGYILSDLGIFWIFVIDALTAVLAVLCIGVVHVPTPTARRDRASKRQNGILAGLRYVGNTPLLLAFMLFTGAAFILIAPSSQLSTLYVNRTFGSEVWHLTFNEWSWTIGAGLGGLFIARHKKFRDQLGLIAIGFAGSGIAFAEMGLKQPFITYLFFMFISGIFYPLIQAGQTIYLQENVPADKLGRVFSLWAILSTGIYPLAMLAYGPLADWVPIGWIFIITGLLLIGVAYWFWQRLKKLRW
;
A
#
# COMPACT_ATOMS: atom_id res chain seq x y z
N MET A 1 -12.39 -18.12 -9.89
CA MET A 1 -11.49 -17.26 -9.09
C MET A 1 -11.54 -15.80 -9.56
N LEU A 2 -11.18 -15.46 -10.80
CA LEU A 2 -11.14 -14.04 -11.27
C LEU A 2 -12.49 -13.32 -11.19
N VAL A 3 -13.59 -13.94 -11.64
CA VAL A 3 -14.93 -13.32 -11.56
C VAL A 3 -15.35 -13.02 -10.12
N ILE A 4 -15.07 -13.95 -9.19
CA ILE A 4 -15.32 -13.78 -7.75
C ILE A 4 -14.49 -12.61 -7.21
N ALA A 5 -13.22 -12.49 -7.62
CA ALA A 5 -12.34 -11.39 -7.22
C ALA A 5 -12.82 -10.02 -7.75
N VAL A 6 -13.39 -9.97 -8.97
CA VAL A 6 -13.99 -8.76 -9.54
C VAL A 6 -15.21 -8.34 -8.73
N ILE A 7 -16.12 -9.27 -8.44
CA ILE A 7 -17.34 -9.01 -7.64
C ILE A 7 -16.95 -8.52 -6.24
N ARG A 8 -15.99 -9.20 -5.58
CA ARG A 8 -15.48 -8.80 -4.26
C ARG A 8 -14.85 -7.41 -4.28
N SER A 9 -14.03 -7.12 -5.28
CA SER A 9 -13.40 -5.80 -5.45
C SER A 9 -14.44 -4.69 -5.65
N PHE A 10 -15.50 -4.96 -6.41
CA PHE A 10 -16.60 -4.00 -6.59
C PHE A 10 -17.35 -3.73 -5.27
N GLY A 11 -17.64 -4.79 -4.51
CA GLY A 11 -18.23 -4.68 -3.17
C GLY A 11 -17.37 -3.82 -2.23
N ASN A 12 -16.07 -4.12 -2.14
CA ASN A 12 -15.11 -3.34 -1.34
C ASN A 12 -15.05 -1.86 -1.75
N GLY A 13 -15.16 -1.58 -3.05
CA GLY A 13 -15.16 -0.22 -3.59
C GLY A 13 -16.39 0.61 -3.18
N LEU A 14 -17.51 -0.04 -2.86
CA LEU A 14 -18.70 0.61 -2.32
C LEU A 14 -18.68 0.68 -0.79
N GLU A 15 -18.19 -0.37 -0.15
CA GLU A 15 -18.16 -0.51 1.30
C GLU A 15 -17.25 0.54 1.96
N ASN A 16 -16.00 0.68 1.51
CA ASN A 16 -15.04 1.62 2.09
C ASN A 16 -15.56 3.07 2.17
N PRO A 17 -16.06 3.69 1.08
CA PRO A 17 -16.59 5.05 1.15
C PRO A 17 -17.89 5.14 1.95
N ALA A 18 -18.75 4.12 1.92
CA ALA A 18 -19.97 4.09 2.73
C ALA A 18 -19.64 4.06 4.24
N ALA A 19 -18.76 3.15 4.67
CA ALA A 19 -18.31 3.04 6.05
C ALA A 19 -17.68 4.35 6.56
N ASN A 20 -16.80 4.97 5.76
CA ASN A 20 -16.18 6.25 6.10
C ASN A 20 -17.18 7.42 6.18
N ALA A 21 -18.29 7.37 5.42
CA ALA A 21 -19.34 8.40 5.46
C ALA A 21 -20.33 8.22 6.62
N LEU A 22 -20.57 6.98 7.06
CA LEU A 22 -21.46 6.63 8.17
C LEU A 22 -20.84 6.97 9.53
N LEU A 23 -19.52 6.78 9.68
CA LEU A 23 -18.83 6.90 10.96
C LEU A 23 -18.96 8.29 11.62
N PRO A 24 -18.86 9.42 10.89
CA PRO A 24 -19.11 10.76 11.44
C PRO A 24 -20.60 11.04 11.77
N GLN A 25 -21.53 10.26 11.22
CA GLN A 25 -22.98 10.44 11.44
C GLN A 25 -23.48 9.70 12.68
N LEU A 26 -22.80 8.60 13.04
CA LEU A 26 -23.14 7.77 14.20
C LEU A 26 -22.48 8.25 15.50
N VAL A 27 -21.43 9.08 15.41
CA VAL A 27 -20.59 9.47 16.54
C VAL A 27 -20.53 11.00 16.68
N PRO A 28 -20.74 11.57 17.88
CA PRO A 28 -20.58 13.00 18.12
C PRO A 28 -19.19 13.50 17.72
N ALA A 29 -19.11 14.71 17.13
CA ALA A 29 -17.86 15.27 16.60
C ALA A 29 -16.66 15.24 17.57
N LYS A 30 -16.91 15.39 18.87
CA LYS A 30 -15.88 15.33 19.93
C LYS A 30 -15.27 13.94 20.15
N GLN A 31 -15.95 12.88 19.71
CA GLN A 31 -15.54 11.48 19.90
C GLN A 31 -15.00 10.84 18.62
N ILE A 32 -15.14 11.47 17.45
CA ILE A 32 -14.66 10.94 16.15
C ILE A 32 -13.18 10.56 16.22
N THR A 33 -12.32 11.39 16.82
CA THR A 33 -10.89 11.08 16.98
C THR A 33 -10.67 9.82 17.82
N ARG A 34 -11.47 9.61 18.87
CA ARG A 34 -11.37 8.43 19.74
C ARG A 34 -11.83 7.16 19.02
N VAL A 35 -12.92 7.23 18.27
CA VAL A 35 -13.43 6.10 17.48
C VAL A 35 -12.49 5.76 16.33
N ASN A 36 -11.94 6.76 15.63
CA ASN A 36 -10.89 6.54 14.65
C ASN A 36 -9.64 5.93 15.27
N GLY A 37 -9.27 6.33 16.50
CA GLY A 37 -8.19 5.69 17.25
C GLY A 37 -8.44 4.19 17.48
N TYR A 38 -9.64 3.81 17.92
CA TYR A 38 -10.02 2.39 18.03
C TYR A 38 -9.97 1.66 16.69
N ASN A 39 -10.46 2.30 15.62
CA ASN A 39 -10.42 1.71 14.28
C ASN A 39 -8.98 1.42 13.82
N GLN A 40 -8.03 2.32 14.10
CA GLN A 40 -6.61 2.10 13.78
C GLN A 40 -6.00 0.95 14.59
N ILE A 41 -6.38 0.80 15.87
CA ILE A 41 -5.95 -0.34 16.69
C ILE A 41 -6.49 -1.65 16.11
N LEU A 42 -7.77 -1.67 15.72
CA LEU A 42 -8.39 -2.85 15.10
C LEU A 42 -7.70 -3.21 13.78
N MET A 43 -7.44 -2.23 12.90
CA MET A 43 -6.73 -2.44 11.64
C MET A 43 -5.32 -2.98 11.85
N ALA A 44 -4.57 -2.44 12.82
CA ALA A 44 -3.24 -2.94 13.17
C ALA A 44 -3.28 -4.37 13.73
N ALA A 45 -4.27 -4.69 14.57
CA ALA A 45 -4.48 -6.03 15.07
C ALA A 45 -4.83 -7.01 13.94
N MET A 46 -5.71 -6.61 13.02
CA MET A 46 -6.07 -7.42 11.85
C MET A 46 -4.86 -7.72 10.96
N LEU A 47 -3.97 -6.75 10.71
CA LEU A 47 -2.75 -6.98 9.93
C LEU A 47 -1.87 -8.11 10.48
N VAL A 48 -1.80 -8.28 11.80
CA VAL A 48 -0.98 -9.32 12.44
C VAL A 48 -1.78 -10.64 12.60
N MET A 49 -3.03 -10.54 13.03
CA MET A 49 -3.88 -11.69 13.34
C MET A 49 -4.39 -12.40 12.08
N SER A 50 -4.62 -11.66 10.98
CA SER A 50 -5.17 -12.24 9.74
C SER A 50 -4.25 -13.28 9.12
N PRO A 51 -2.93 -13.04 8.89
CA PRO A 51 -2.03 -14.08 8.40
C PRO A 51 -1.90 -15.26 9.35
N LEU A 52 -1.93 -15.02 10.67
CA LEU A 52 -1.82 -16.09 11.68
C LEU A 52 -3.03 -17.03 11.66
N LEU A 53 -4.24 -16.47 11.71
CA LEU A 53 -5.49 -17.24 11.65
C LEU A 53 -5.67 -17.90 10.28
N ALA A 54 -5.41 -17.17 9.19
CA ALA A 54 -5.43 -17.73 7.85
C ALA A 54 -4.43 -18.88 7.73
N GLY A 55 -3.25 -18.74 8.35
CA GLY A 55 -2.22 -19.75 8.33
C GLY A 55 -2.64 -21.04 9.05
N TYR A 56 -3.20 -20.90 10.26
CA TYR A 56 -3.73 -22.01 11.04
C TYR A 56 -4.87 -22.74 10.31
N ILE A 57 -5.86 -21.99 9.83
CA ILE A 57 -7.01 -22.56 9.10
C ILE A 57 -6.54 -23.24 7.81
N LEU A 58 -5.62 -22.61 7.06
CA LEU A 58 -5.12 -23.18 5.81
C LEU A 58 -4.34 -24.48 6.03
N SER A 59 -3.57 -24.57 7.11
CA SER A 59 -2.79 -25.75 7.47
C SER A 59 -3.68 -26.94 7.85
N ASP A 60 -4.62 -26.74 8.77
CA ASP A 60 -5.33 -27.85 9.41
C ASP A 60 -6.67 -28.18 8.73
N LEU A 61 -7.33 -27.16 8.18
CA LEU A 61 -8.69 -27.26 7.65
C LEU A 61 -8.73 -27.07 6.12
N GLY A 62 -7.73 -26.42 5.54
CA GLY A 62 -7.64 -26.13 4.11
C GLY A 62 -8.46 -24.91 3.66
N ILE A 63 -8.32 -24.56 2.38
CA ILE A 63 -8.84 -23.29 1.83
C ILE A 63 -10.37 -23.17 1.86
N PHE A 64 -11.10 -24.29 1.85
CA PHE A 64 -12.57 -24.29 1.87
C PHE A 64 -13.12 -23.58 3.12
N TRP A 65 -12.53 -23.85 4.29
CA TRP A 65 -12.99 -23.25 5.56
C TRP A 65 -12.68 -21.75 5.66
N ILE A 66 -11.65 -21.27 4.98
CA ILE A 66 -11.39 -19.83 4.85
C ILE A 66 -12.57 -19.13 4.16
N PHE A 67 -13.08 -19.71 3.06
CA PHE A 67 -14.24 -19.17 2.36
C PHE A 67 -15.52 -19.26 3.19
N VAL A 68 -15.71 -20.33 3.97
CA VAL A 68 -16.87 -20.46 4.88
C VAL A 68 -16.85 -19.37 5.96
N ILE A 69 -15.69 -19.15 6.58
CA ILE A 69 -15.54 -18.11 7.62
C ILE A 69 -15.74 -16.72 7.02
N ASP A 70 -15.17 -16.44 5.84
CA ASP A 70 -15.35 -15.16 5.13
C ASP A 70 -16.84 -14.91 4.76
N ALA A 71 -17.57 -15.94 4.34
CA ALA A 71 -19.00 -15.83 4.08
C ALA A 71 -19.81 -15.58 5.37
N LEU A 72 -19.47 -16.28 6.46
CA LEU A 72 -20.15 -16.13 7.75
C LEU A 72 -19.95 -14.72 8.33
N THR A 73 -18.72 -14.20 8.28
CA THR A 73 -18.41 -12.85 8.79
C THR A 73 -19.09 -11.77 7.95
N ALA A 74 -19.19 -11.96 6.62
CA ALA A 74 -19.94 -11.05 5.77
C ALA A 74 -21.44 -11.02 6.14
N VAL A 75 -22.06 -12.19 6.39
CA VAL A 75 -23.47 -12.27 6.83
C VAL A 75 -23.65 -11.56 8.18
N LEU A 76 -22.75 -11.79 9.14
CA LEU A 76 -22.79 -11.11 10.44
C LEU A 76 -22.65 -9.59 10.29
N ALA A 77 -21.77 -9.11 9.42
CA ALA A 77 -21.61 -7.69 9.14
C ALA A 77 -22.89 -7.07 8.56
N VAL A 78 -23.54 -7.73 7.59
CA VAL A 78 -24.82 -7.29 7.03
C VAL A 78 -25.91 -7.25 8.09
N LEU A 79 -26.00 -8.27 8.95
CA LEU A 79 -26.98 -8.30 10.05
C LEU A 79 -26.75 -7.16 11.04
N CYS A 80 -25.50 -6.92 11.46
CA CYS A 80 -25.16 -5.81 12.34
C CYS A 80 -25.56 -4.46 11.73
N ILE A 81 -25.23 -4.22 10.46
CA ILE A 81 -25.60 -2.98 9.77
C ILE A 81 -27.13 -2.86 9.61
N GLY A 82 -27.83 -3.97 9.35
CA GLY A 82 -29.29 -4.00 9.20
C GLY A 82 -30.05 -3.62 10.47
N VAL A 83 -29.46 -3.84 11.65
CA VAL A 83 -30.05 -3.47 12.95
C VAL A 83 -29.72 -2.02 13.33
N VAL A 84 -28.65 -1.45 12.79
CA VAL A 84 -28.24 -0.06 13.09
C VAL A 84 -29.17 0.92 12.39
N HIS A 85 -29.91 1.70 13.18
CA HIS A 85 -30.76 2.76 12.68
C HIS A 85 -29.89 3.97 12.28
N VAL A 86 -29.66 4.13 10.98
CA VAL A 86 -28.92 5.26 10.44
C VAL A 86 -29.88 6.44 10.27
N PRO A 87 -29.66 7.59 10.93
CA PRO A 87 -30.47 8.78 10.67
C PRO A 87 -30.35 9.14 9.18
N THR A 88 -31.47 9.15 8.46
CA THR A 88 -31.50 9.57 7.05
C THR A 88 -30.87 10.95 6.91
N PRO A 89 -29.79 11.12 6.14
CA PRO A 89 -29.21 12.43 5.89
C PRO A 89 -30.24 13.30 5.18
N THR A 90 -30.54 14.48 5.72
CA THR A 90 -31.12 15.57 4.93
C THR A 90 -30.23 15.77 3.72
N ALA A 91 -30.70 15.34 2.56
CA ALA A 91 -29.99 15.44 1.30
C ALA A 91 -29.60 16.91 1.05
N ARG A 92 -28.35 17.30 1.35
CA ARG A 92 -27.78 18.54 0.82
C ARG A 92 -27.43 18.28 -0.64
N ARG A 93 -28.49 18.32 -1.44
CA ARG A 93 -28.57 18.26 -2.89
C ARG A 93 -27.94 19.54 -3.48
N ASP A 94 -26.64 19.76 -3.26
CA ASP A 94 -26.04 21.07 -3.55
C ASP A 94 -24.57 21.04 -4.02
N ARG A 95 -24.06 19.91 -4.54
CA ARG A 95 -22.74 19.87 -5.21
C ARG A 95 -22.72 19.10 -6.53
N ALA A 96 -23.86 19.03 -7.21
CA ALA A 96 -23.94 18.50 -8.56
C ALA A 96 -23.34 19.45 -9.63
N SER A 97 -23.06 20.73 -9.33
CA SER A 97 -22.66 21.71 -10.38
C SER A 97 -21.16 22.04 -10.52
N LYS A 98 -20.24 21.36 -9.81
CA LYS A 98 -18.78 21.53 -10.05
C LYS A 98 -18.01 20.21 -10.24
N ARG A 99 -18.73 19.13 -10.57
CA ARG A 99 -18.19 17.78 -10.76
C ARG A 99 -17.98 17.48 -12.24
N GLN A 100 -17.11 18.24 -12.92
CA GLN A 100 -16.70 17.84 -14.28
C GLN A 100 -15.22 18.02 -14.61
N ASN A 101 -14.42 18.70 -13.78
CA ASN A 101 -13.00 18.92 -14.06
C ASN A 101 -12.05 18.57 -12.90
N GLY A 102 -12.46 17.72 -11.93
CA GLY A 102 -11.66 17.44 -10.73
C GLY A 102 -10.31 16.76 -11.03
N ILE A 103 -10.35 15.63 -11.74
CA ILE A 103 -9.15 14.84 -12.09
C ILE A 103 -8.35 15.52 -13.20
N LEU A 104 -9.02 16.02 -14.26
CA LEU A 104 -8.35 16.73 -15.35
C LEU A 104 -7.64 18.01 -14.88
N ALA A 105 -8.21 18.77 -13.94
CA ALA A 105 -7.54 19.94 -13.38
C ALA A 105 -6.33 19.55 -12.52
N GLY A 106 -6.40 18.41 -11.80
CA GLY A 106 -5.23 17.84 -11.13
C GLY A 106 -4.14 17.48 -12.13
N LEU A 107 -4.50 16.82 -13.24
CA LEU A 107 -3.55 16.34 -14.24
C LEU A 107 -2.89 17.50 -14.97
N ARG A 108 -3.66 18.53 -15.34
CA ARG A 108 -3.12 19.79 -15.88
C ARG A 108 -2.18 20.49 -14.92
N TYR A 109 -2.51 20.52 -13.62
CA TYR A 109 -1.65 21.15 -12.62
C TYR A 109 -0.33 20.41 -12.43
N VAL A 110 -0.37 19.08 -12.35
CA VAL A 110 0.84 18.24 -12.30
C VAL A 110 1.65 18.45 -13.56
N GLY A 111 1.03 18.38 -14.74
CA GLY A 111 1.71 18.58 -16.04
C GLY A 111 2.37 19.95 -16.19
N ASN A 112 1.77 21.00 -15.63
CA ASN A 112 2.32 22.37 -15.67
C ASN A 112 3.39 22.64 -14.60
N THR A 113 3.58 21.72 -13.65
CA THR A 113 4.57 21.87 -12.57
C THR A 113 5.69 20.86 -12.79
N PRO A 114 6.80 21.24 -13.45
CA PRO A 114 7.81 20.28 -13.92
C PRO A 114 8.42 19.45 -12.77
N LEU A 115 8.57 20.05 -11.59
CA LEU A 115 9.05 19.36 -10.39
C LEU A 115 8.08 18.27 -9.91
N LEU A 116 6.78 18.57 -9.87
CA LEU A 116 5.73 17.65 -9.42
C LEU A 116 5.49 16.54 -10.46
N LEU A 117 5.53 16.88 -11.76
CA LEU A 117 5.46 15.90 -12.84
C LEU A 117 6.63 14.93 -12.77
N ALA A 118 7.86 15.44 -12.63
CA ALA A 118 9.03 14.61 -12.45
C ALA A 118 8.83 13.69 -11.25
N PHE A 119 8.49 14.24 -10.07
CA PHE A 119 8.22 13.47 -8.86
C PHE A 119 7.20 12.34 -9.04
N MET A 120 6.08 12.60 -9.74
CA MET A 120 5.07 11.58 -10.02
C MET A 120 5.58 10.50 -10.96
N LEU A 121 6.27 10.86 -12.05
CA LEU A 121 6.85 9.89 -12.98
C LEU A 121 7.88 8.98 -12.30
N PHE A 122 8.73 9.57 -11.47
CA PHE A 122 9.71 8.85 -10.66
C PHE A 122 9.05 7.88 -9.68
N THR A 123 8.04 8.35 -8.96
CA THR A 123 7.29 7.53 -8.01
C THR A 123 6.56 6.38 -8.72
N GLY A 124 5.99 6.65 -9.90
CA GLY A 124 5.35 5.63 -10.71
C GLY A 124 6.33 4.55 -11.19
N ALA A 125 7.49 4.96 -11.71
CA ALA A 125 8.55 4.02 -12.09
C ALA A 125 9.04 3.19 -10.90
N ALA A 126 9.23 3.81 -9.74
CA ALA A 126 9.62 3.11 -8.53
C ALA A 126 8.56 2.08 -8.09
N PHE A 127 7.27 2.42 -8.12
CA PHE A 127 6.21 1.47 -7.77
C PHE A 127 6.11 0.29 -8.74
N ILE A 128 6.38 0.48 -10.04
CA ILE A 128 6.49 -0.64 -10.98
C ILE A 128 7.59 -1.60 -10.55
N LEU A 129 8.75 -1.08 -10.13
CA LEU A 129 9.90 -1.90 -9.69
C LEU A 129 9.69 -2.57 -8.33
N ILE A 130 8.89 -1.97 -7.44
CA ILE A 130 8.54 -2.52 -6.13
C ILE A 130 7.47 -3.61 -6.24
N ALA A 131 6.56 -3.48 -7.22
CA ALA A 131 5.43 -4.40 -7.42
C ALA A 131 5.81 -5.90 -7.36
N PRO A 132 6.81 -6.41 -8.11
CA PRO A 132 7.17 -7.83 -8.05
C PRO A 132 7.60 -8.25 -6.65
N SER A 133 8.43 -7.47 -5.95
CA SER A 133 8.86 -7.82 -4.60
C SER A 133 7.70 -7.86 -3.61
N SER A 134 6.72 -6.96 -3.74
CA SER A 134 5.54 -6.98 -2.87
C SER A 134 4.60 -8.16 -3.13
N GLN A 135 4.33 -8.49 -4.39
CA GLN A 135 3.27 -9.46 -4.75
C GLN A 135 3.79 -10.86 -5.05
N LEU A 136 5.00 -10.98 -5.60
CA LEU A 136 5.63 -12.27 -5.91
C LEU A 136 6.45 -12.80 -4.75
N SER A 137 6.64 -12.06 -3.64
CA SER A 137 7.34 -12.56 -2.45
C SER A 137 6.67 -13.82 -1.89
N THR A 138 5.34 -13.80 -1.74
CA THR A 138 4.55 -14.96 -1.31
C THR A 138 4.74 -16.16 -2.24
N LEU A 139 4.74 -15.91 -3.56
CA LEU A 139 4.95 -16.96 -4.56
C LEU A 139 6.40 -17.49 -4.56
N TYR A 140 7.38 -16.60 -4.38
CA TYR A 140 8.80 -16.95 -4.27
C TYR A 140 9.05 -17.82 -3.05
N VAL A 141 8.46 -17.46 -1.91
CA VAL A 141 8.57 -18.21 -0.67
C VAL A 141 8.01 -19.61 -0.84
N ASN A 142 6.80 -19.72 -1.42
CA ASN A 142 6.14 -21.00 -1.67
C ASN A 142 6.96 -21.89 -2.63
N ARG A 143 7.46 -21.33 -3.74
CA ARG A 143 8.24 -22.08 -4.76
C ARG A 143 9.66 -22.45 -4.30
N THR A 144 10.29 -21.67 -3.42
CA THR A 144 11.72 -21.82 -3.08
C THR A 144 11.96 -22.48 -1.74
N PHE A 145 11.20 -22.09 -0.71
CA PHE A 145 11.38 -22.58 0.66
C PHE A 145 10.37 -23.67 1.03
N GLY A 146 9.27 -23.78 0.29
CA GLY A 146 8.26 -24.81 0.44
C GLY A 146 6.87 -24.23 0.70
N SER A 147 5.84 -25.01 0.39
CA SER A 147 4.43 -24.61 0.50
C SER A 147 3.89 -24.61 1.93
N GLU A 148 4.74 -24.84 2.92
CA GLU A 148 4.34 -24.85 4.32
C GLU A 148 3.86 -23.47 4.76
N VAL A 149 2.74 -23.45 5.47
CA VAL A 149 2.00 -22.23 5.76
C VAL A 149 2.75 -21.30 6.70
N TRP A 150 3.61 -21.84 7.57
CA TRP A 150 4.45 -21.03 8.43
C TRP A 150 5.43 -20.16 7.63
N HIS A 151 5.98 -20.64 6.50
CA HIS A 151 6.87 -19.81 5.68
C HIS A 151 6.20 -18.51 5.21
N LEU A 152 4.94 -18.61 4.77
CA LEU A 152 4.15 -17.44 4.35
C LEU A 152 3.85 -16.54 5.55
N THR A 153 3.49 -17.13 6.69
CA THR A 153 3.18 -16.39 7.93
C THR A 153 4.39 -15.59 8.42
N PHE A 154 5.57 -16.20 8.47
CA PHE A 154 6.80 -15.51 8.87
C PHE A 154 7.22 -14.44 7.86
N ASN A 155 7.03 -14.66 6.56
CA ASN A 155 7.28 -13.64 5.54
C ASN A 155 6.44 -12.37 5.78
N GLU A 156 5.14 -12.53 6.01
CA GLU A 156 4.23 -11.40 6.29
C GLU A 156 4.55 -10.71 7.62
N TRP A 157 4.88 -11.49 8.65
CA TRP A 157 5.26 -10.94 9.95
C TRP A 157 6.57 -10.15 9.88
N SER A 158 7.59 -10.68 9.21
CA SER A 158 8.86 -9.97 9.02
C SER A 158 8.62 -8.60 8.38
N TRP A 159 7.82 -8.54 7.31
CA TRP A 159 7.47 -7.28 6.67
C TRP A 159 6.68 -6.35 7.60
N THR A 160 5.65 -6.87 8.27
CA THR A 160 4.76 -6.09 9.16
C THR A 160 5.50 -5.51 10.37
N ILE A 161 6.36 -6.30 11.01
CA ILE A 161 7.19 -5.85 12.14
C ILE A 161 8.18 -4.78 11.66
N GLY A 162 8.81 -4.99 10.49
CA GLY A 162 9.67 -3.99 9.86
C GLY A 162 8.94 -2.67 9.62
N ALA A 163 7.76 -2.72 9.00
CA ALA A 163 6.92 -1.55 8.77
C ALA A 163 6.47 -0.88 10.06
N GLY A 164 6.14 -1.65 11.11
CA GLY A 164 5.84 -1.12 12.43
C GLY A 164 7.01 -0.33 13.03
N LEU A 165 8.23 -0.87 12.96
CA LEU A 165 9.44 -0.19 13.43
C LEU A 165 9.79 1.04 12.60
N GLY A 166 9.67 0.97 11.27
CA GLY A 166 9.83 2.12 10.38
C GLY A 166 8.81 3.23 10.68
N GLY A 167 7.56 2.86 10.95
CA GLY A 167 6.51 3.79 11.36
C GLY A 167 6.81 4.44 12.71
N LEU A 168 7.28 3.68 13.70
CA LEU A 168 7.69 4.21 15.00
C LEU A 168 8.89 5.16 14.88
N PHE A 169 9.84 4.86 13.99
CA PHE A 169 10.96 5.73 13.68
C PHE A 169 10.49 7.08 13.12
N ILE A 170 9.55 7.08 12.18
CA ILE A 170 8.93 8.31 11.65
C ILE A 170 8.16 9.05 12.73
N ALA A 171 7.36 8.36 13.55
CA ALA A 171 6.54 8.99 14.59
C ALA A 171 7.39 9.73 15.65
N ARG A 172 8.60 9.24 15.95
CA ARG A 172 9.53 9.92 16.85
C ARG A 172 10.17 11.17 16.24
N HIS A 173 10.29 11.25 14.92
CA HIS A 173 10.93 12.37 14.23
C HIS A 173 9.88 13.37 13.72
N LYS A 174 9.75 14.50 14.43
CA LYS A 174 8.71 15.51 14.15
C LYS A 174 8.85 16.22 12.79
N LYS A 175 10.06 16.34 12.22
CA LYS A 175 10.26 17.02 10.94
C LYS A 175 11.53 16.54 10.24
N PHE A 176 11.40 16.04 9.01
CA PHE A 176 12.53 15.74 8.15
C PHE A 176 12.86 16.98 7.31
N ARG A 177 14.08 17.51 7.47
CA ARG A 177 14.57 18.67 6.71
C ARG A 177 14.74 18.38 5.22
N ASP A 178 14.95 17.12 4.84
CA ASP A 178 15.12 16.70 3.45
C ASP A 178 14.20 15.52 3.10
N GLN A 179 12.95 15.81 2.73
CA GLN A 179 11.97 14.76 2.41
C GLN A 179 12.38 13.97 1.17
N LEU A 180 12.91 14.65 0.16
CA LEU A 180 13.39 14.01 -1.06
C LEU A 180 14.54 13.05 -0.77
N GLY A 181 15.40 13.43 0.17
CA GLY A 181 16.48 12.57 0.56
C GLY A 181 16.05 11.33 1.33
N LEU A 182 15.07 11.49 2.21
CA LEU A 182 14.44 10.37 2.91
C LEU A 182 13.79 9.38 1.92
N ILE A 183 13.08 9.89 0.90
CA ILE A 183 12.45 9.06 -0.14
C ILE A 183 13.50 8.28 -0.93
N ALA A 184 14.58 8.94 -1.35
CA ALA A 184 15.64 8.29 -2.11
C ALA A 184 16.38 7.22 -1.31
N ILE A 185 16.67 7.49 -0.03
CA ILE A 185 17.27 6.51 0.89
C ILE A 185 16.31 5.33 1.07
N GLY A 186 15.01 5.60 1.23
CA GLY A 186 13.99 4.57 1.31
C GLY A 186 13.94 3.67 0.08
N PHE A 187 13.94 4.24 -1.13
CA PHE A 187 13.96 3.48 -2.38
C PHE A 187 15.28 2.72 -2.58
N ALA A 188 16.43 3.34 -2.31
CA ALA A 188 17.72 2.68 -2.42
C ALA A 188 17.85 1.52 -1.43
N GLY A 189 17.45 1.72 -0.18
CA GLY A 189 17.45 0.70 0.86
C GLY A 189 16.50 -0.46 0.54
N SER A 190 15.30 -0.15 0.03
CA SER A 190 14.36 -1.18 -0.45
C SER A 190 14.93 -1.93 -1.66
N GLY A 191 15.60 -1.24 -2.58
CA GLY A 191 16.22 -1.85 -3.76
C GLY A 191 17.35 -2.82 -3.42
N ILE A 192 18.19 -2.46 -2.43
CA ILE A 192 19.22 -3.36 -1.89
C ILE A 192 18.54 -4.59 -1.26
N ALA A 193 17.55 -4.39 -0.39
CA ALA A 193 16.83 -5.49 0.25
C ALA A 193 16.21 -6.44 -0.79
N PHE A 194 15.59 -5.91 -1.84
CA PHE A 194 15.00 -6.71 -2.91
C PHE A 194 16.05 -7.46 -3.73
N ALA A 195 17.18 -6.82 -4.05
CA ALA A 195 18.24 -7.49 -4.79
C ALA A 195 18.81 -8.68 -3.99
N GLU A 196 19.02 -8.49 -2.70
CA GLU A 196 19.48 -9.54 -1.79
C GLU A 196 18.42 -10.64 -1.61
N MET A 197 17.12 -10.30 -1.53
CA MET A 197 16.03 -11.29 -1.48
C MET A 197 16.03 -12.25 -2.67
N GLY A 198 16.48 -11.78 -3.85
CA GLY A 198 16.54 -12.59 -5.06
C GLY A 198 17.72 -13.57 -5.15
N LEU A 199 18.70 -13.45 -4.24
CA LEU A 199 19.83 -14.38 -4.18
C LEU A 199 19.41 -15.71 -3.53
N LYS A 200 20.14 -16.79 -3.88
CA LYS A 200 19.98 -18.10 -3.23
C LYS A 200 20.56 -18.02 -1.82
N GLN A 201 19.70 -17.99 -0.82
CA GLN A 201 20.08 -17.82 0.58
C GLN A 201 19.15 -18.62 1.49
N PRO A 202 19.56 -18.92 2.74
CA PRO A 202 18.68 -19.58 3.69
C PRO A 202 17.49 -18.69 4.04
N PHE A 203 16.38 -19.34 4.43
CA PHE A 203 15.11 -18.66 4.69
C PHE A 203 15.22 -17.51 5.70
N ILE A 204 16.04 -17.68 6.75
CA ILE A 204 16.26 -16.65 7.78
C ILE A 204 16.88 -15.37 7.18
N THR A 205 17.85 -15.51 6.27
CA THR A 205 18.48 -14.35 5.61
C THR A 205 17.47 -13.64 4.69
N TYR A 206 16.64 -14.41 3.99
CA TYR A 206 15.54 -13.86 3.20
C TYR A 206 14.56 -13.05 4.08
N LEU A 207 14.15 -13.59 5.23
CA LEU A 207 13.27 -12.91 6.19
C LEU A 207 13.88 -11.61 6.74
N PHE A 208 15.19 -11.60 6.97
CA PHE A 208 15.91 -10.41 7.41
C PHE A 208 15.83 -9.28 6.38
N PHE A 209 16.02 -9.58 5.09
CA PHE A 209 15.86 -8.57 4.04
C PHE A 209 14.41 -8.17 3.80
N MET A 210 13.46 -9.11 3.95
CA MET A 210 12.02 -8.78 3.95
C MET A 210 11.67 -7.78 5.06
N PHE A 211 12.20 -8.00 6.27
CA PHE A 211 12.07 -7.08 7.40
C PHE A 211 12.67 -5.70 7.13
N ILE A 212 13.88 -5.64 6.54
CA ILE A 212 14.52 -4.39 6.14
C ILE A 212 13.66 -3.64 5.12
N SER A 213 13.10 -4.34 4.13
CA SER A 213 12.20 -3.73 3.13
C SER A 213 10.94 -3.13 3.79
N GLY A 214 10.42 -3.80 4.82
CA GLY A 214 9.32 -3.31 5.65
C GLY A 214 9.68 -2.00 6.35
N ILE A 215 10.88 -1.87 6.92
CA ILE A 215 11.33 -0.63 7.59
C ILE A 215 11.32 0.56 6.64
N PHE A 216 11.75 0.38 5.38
CA PHE A 216 11.83 1.49 4.43
C PHE A 216 10.48 1.92 3.86
N TYR A 217 9.45 1.06 3.91
CA TYR A 217 8.13 1.38 3.36
C TYR A 217 7.48 2.63 3.99
N PRO A 218 7.35 2.74 5.34
CA PRO A 218 6.85 3.95 5.99
C PRO A 218 7.69 5.20 5.71
N LEU A 219 9.01 5.06 5.54
CA LEU A 219 9.90 6.19 5.24
C LEU A 219 9.57 6.79 3.87
N ILE A 220 9.38 5.94 2.87
CA ILE A 220 8.96 6.35 1.52
C ILE A 220 7.58 7.01 1.60
N GLN A 221 6.61 6.35 2.23
CA GLN A 221 5.22 6.82 2.28
C GLN A 221 5.09 8.17 3.01
N ALA A 222 5.73 8.31 4.17
CA ALA A 222 5.73 9.55 4.95
C ALA A 222 6.44 10.68 4.19
N GLY A 223 7.61 10.39 3.61
CA GLY A 223 8.36 11.36 2.81
C GLY A 223 7.54 11.89 1.63
N GLN A 224 6.89 11.01 0.88
CA GLN A 224 6.03 11.39 -0.25
C GLN A 224 4.83 12.24 0.20
N THR A 225 4.18 11.84 1.29
CA THR A 225 3.01 12.55 1.83
C THR A 225 3.38 13.97 2.28
N ILE A 226 4.47 14.11 3.03
CA ILE A 226 4.96 15.42 3.50
C ILE A 226 5.41 16.28 2.31
N TYR A 227 6.13 15.69 1.34
CA TYR A 227 6.57 16.40 0.15
C TYR A 227 5.38 16.98 -0.64
N LEU A 228 4.33 16.20 -0.86
CA LEU A 228 3.11 16.68 -1.51
C LEU A 228 2.41 17.75 -0.67
N GLN A 229 2.37 17.62 0.65
CA GLN A 229 1.76 18.61 1.54
C GLN A 229 2.48 19.96 1.54
N GLU A 230 3.81 19.96 1.45
CA GLU A 230 4.60 21.20 1.48
C GLU A 230 4.71 21.89 0.11
N ASN A 231 4.65 21.13 -1.00
CA ASN A 231 4.88 21.67 -2.34
C ASN A 231 3.60 21.91 -3.15
N VAL A 232 2.42 21.53 -2.63
CA VAL A 232 1.14 21.69 -3.34
C VAL A 232 0.22 22.63 -2.56
N PRO A 233 -0.32 23.67 -3.22
CA PRO A 233 -1.32 24.57 -2.64
C PRO A 233 -2.54 23.82 -2.08
N ALA A 234 -3.06 24.27 -0.93
CA ALA A 234 -4.16 23.63 -0.21
C ALA A 234 -5.43 23.46 -1.07
N ASP A 235 -5.70 24.36 -2.02
CA ASP A 235 -6.83 24.31 -2.95
C ASP A 235 -6.71 23.21 -4.02
N LYS A 236 -5.50 22.70 -4.26
CA LYS A 236 -5.20 21.64 -5.25
C LYS A 236 -4.77 20.33 -4.60
N LEU A 237 -4.43 20.35 -3.32
CA LEU A 237 -3.92 19.22 -2.54
C LEU A 237 -4.77 17.95 -2.71
N GLY A 238 -6.09 18.04 -2.52
CA GLY A 238 -6.99 16.88 -2.65
C GLY A 238 -7.01 16.26 -4.04
N ARG A 239 -6.82 17.06 -5.10
CA ARG A 239 -6.75 16.57 -6.49
C ARG A 239 -5.42 15.87 -6.77
N VAL A 240 -4.32 16.43 -6.27
CA VAL A 240 -2.99 15.84 -6.40
C VAL A 240 -2.89 14.54 -5.61
N PHE A 241 -3.43 14.47 -4.39
CA PHE A 241 -3.54 13.22 -3.65
C PHE A 241 -4.42 12.18 -4.34
N SER A 242 -5.51 12.59 -5.00
CA SER A 242 -6.33 11.65 -5.79
C SER A 242 -5.53 11.04 -6.94
N LEU A 243 -4.73 11.85 -7.64
CA LEU A 243 -3.84 11.35 -8.70
C LEU A 243 -2.73 10.46 -8.14
N TRP A 244 -2.13 10.84 -7.02
CA TRP A 244 -1.13 10.02 -6.34
C TRP A 244 -1.74 8.69 -5.88
N ALA A 245 -2.98 8.66 -5.38
CA ALA A 245 -3.67 7.44 -5.00
C ALA A 245 -3.95 6.54 -6.21
N ILE A 246 -4.38 7.11 -7.34
CA ILE A 246 -4.55 6.36 -8.59
C ILE A 246 -3.20 5.79 -9.05
N LEU A 247 -2.13 6.57 -8.97
CA LEU A 247 -0.79 6.14 -9.32
C LEU A 247 -0.29 5.02 -8.40
N SER A 248 -0.46 5.17 -7.08
CA SER A 248 0.06 4.25 -6.07
C SER A 248 -0.72 2.95 -5.98
N THR A 249 -2.01 2.94 -6.32
CA THR A 249 -2.84 1.72 -6.28
C THR A 249 -3.01 1.10 -7.66
N GLY A 250 -3.19 1.92 -8.70
CA GLY A 250 -3.46 1.45 -10.07
C GLY A 250 -2.25 0.88 -10.79
N ILE A 251 -1.03 1.30 -10.41
CA ILE A 251 0.19 0.74 -11.01
C ILE A 251 0.41 -0.73 -10.64
N TYR A 252 0.04 -1.16 -9.43
CA TYR A 252 0.33 -2.54 -8.99
C TYR A 252 -0.35 -3.61 -9.86
N PRO A 253 -1.67 -3.53 -10.14
CA PRO A 253 -2.31 -4.46 -11.08
C PRO A 253 -1.69 -4.42 -12.48
N LEU A 254 -1.38 -3.22 -13.00
CA LEU A 254 -0.76 -3.07 -14.33
C LEU A 254 0.64 -3.69 -14.38
N ALA A 255 1.45 -3.47 -13.35
CA ALA A 255 2.76 -4.09 -13.21
C ALA A 255 2.62 -5.61 -13.08
N MET A 256 1.63 -6.11 -12.33
CA MET A 256 1.37 -7.54 -12.18
C MET A 256 0.89 -8.22 -13.47
N LEU A 257 0.19 -7.51 -14.36
CA LEU A 257 -0.14 -8.05 -15.68
C LEU A 257 1.11 -8.33 -16.52
N ALA A 258 2.20 -7.59 -16.31
CA ALA A 258 3.49 -7.83 -16.95
C ALA A 258 4.34 -8.84 -16.19
N TYR A 259 4.51 -8.66 -14.87
CA TYR A 259 5.37 -9.50 -14.05
C TYR A 259 4.80 -10.89 -13.75
N GLY A 260 3.47 -11.06 -13.76
CA GLY A 260 2.82 -12.34 -13.53
C GLY A 260 3.25 -13.39 -14.58
N PRO A 261 3.00 -13.16 -15.89
CA PRO A 261 3.48 -14.04 -16.94
C PRO A 261 5.01 -14.14 -16.95
N LEU A 262 5.73 -13.05 -16.71
CA LEU A 262 7.19 -13.06 -16.69
C LEU A 262 7.74 -14.00 -15.59
N ALA A 263 7.08 -14.10 -14.45
CA ALA A 263 7.46 -14.97 -13.33
C ALA A 263 7.27 -16.46 -13.60
N ASP A 264 6.56 -16.84 -14.66
CA ASP A 264 6.45 -18.23 -15.10
C ASP A 264 7.59 -18.62 -16.05
N TRP A 265 8.22 -17.65 -16.71
CA TRP A 265 9.30 -17.87 -17.68
C TRP A 265 10.68 -17.59 -17.09
N VAL A 266 10.77 -16.63 -16.18
CA VAL A 266 12.00 -16.19 -15.53
C VAL A 266 11.92 -16.52 -14.04
N PRO A 267 12.97 -17.10 -13.43
CA PRO A 267 13.00 -17.34 -11.99
C PRO A 267 12.78 -16.03 -11.22
N ILE A 268 11.87 -16.05 -10.25
CA ILE A 268 11.45 -14.85 -9.49
C ILE A 268 12.65 -14.16 -8.82
N GLY A 269 13.67 -14.92 -8.40
CA GLY A 269 14.90 -14.35 -7.83
C GLY A 269 15.62 -13.39 -8.78
N TRP A 270 15.68 -13.69 -10.09
CA TRP A 270 16.26 -12.78 -11.08
C TRP A 270 15.41 -11.52 -11.27
N ILE A 271 14.08 -11.66 -11.19
CA ILE A 271 13.17 -10.51 -11.25
C ILE A 271 13.48 -9.57 -10.08
N PHE A 272 13.63 -10.08 -8.86
CA PHE A 272 13.96 -9.28 -7.68
C PHE A 272 15.33 -8.60 -7.77
N ILE A 273 16.35 -9.30 -8.27
CA ILE A 273 17.69 -8.72 -8.48
C ILE A 273 17.62 -7.56 -9.47
N ILE A 274 17.00 -7.78 -10.63
CA ILE A 274 16.93 -6.77 -11.69
C ILE A 274 16.12 -5.57 -11.22
N THR A 275 14.93 -5.77 -10.64
CA THR A 275 14.10 -4.65 -10.18
C THR A 275 14.71 -3.93 -8.98
N GLY A 276 15.39 -4.64 -8.08
CA GLY A 276 16.13 -4.06 -6.96
C GLY A 276 17.28 -3.15 -7.42
N LEU A 277 18.11 -3.64 -8.35
CA LEU A 277 19.21 -2.85 -8.93
C LEU A 277 18.71 -1.64 -9.72
N LEU A 278 17.66 -1.82 -10.53
CA LEU A 278 17.03 -0.70 -11.25
C LEU A 278 16.43 0.32 -10.28
N LEU A 279 15.86 -0.13 -9.15
CA LEU A 279 15.29 0.78 -8.15
C LEU A 279 16.38 1.63 -7.49
N ILE A 280 17.56 1.08 -7.22
CA ILE A 280 18.72 1.84 -6.74
C ILE A 280 19.14 2.89 -7.79
N GLY A 281 19.18 2.50 -9.07
CA GLY A 281 19.47 3.42 -10.17
C GLY A 281 18.46 4.57 -10.28
N VAL A 282 17.15 4.25 -10.18
CA VAL A 282 16.07 5.25 -10.17
C VAL A 282 16.17 6.16 -8.95
N ALA A 283 16.46 5.62 -7.77
CA ALA A 283 16.64 6.39 -6.53
C ALA A 283 17.82 7.37 -6.64
N TYR A 284 18.95 6.92 -7.21
CA TYR A 284 20.12 7.76 -7.44
C TYR A 284 19.83 8.86 -8.47
N TRP A 285 19.19 8.50 -9.58
CA TRP A 285 18.81 9.45 -10.61
C TRP A 285 17.79 10.48 -10.12
N PHE A 286 16.82 10.05 -9.30
CA PHE A 286 15.86 10.90 -8.60
C PHE A 286 16.55 11.93 -7.70
N TRP A 287 17.49 11.47 -6.88
CA TRP A 287 18.27 12.33 -6.00
C TRP A 287 19.07 13.38 -6.79
N GLN A 288 19.76 12.98 -7.86
CA GLN A 288 20.51 13.92 -8.69
C GLN A 288 19.63 14.94 -9.41
N ARG A 289 18.55 14.49 -10.05
CA ARG A 289 17.70 15.35 -10.88
C ARG A 289 16.95 16.38 -10.03
N LEU A 290 16.49 15.98 -8.84
CA LEU A 290 15.79 16.90 -7.95
C LEU A 290 16.72 17.86 -7.21
N LYS A 291 17.97 17.47 -6.92
CA LYS A 291 18.97 18.44 -6.48
C LYS A 291 19.22 19.53 -7.52
N LYS A 292 19.23 19.20 -8.81
CA LYS A 292 19.40 20.17 -9.90
C LYS A 292 18.20 21.09 -10.11
N LEU A 293 16.99 20.67 -9.73
CA LEU A 293 15.75 21.46 -9.86
C LEU A 293 15.45 22.32 -8.61
N ARG A 294 16.20 22.14 -7.52
CA ARG A 294 16.11 22.96 -6.29
C ARG A 294 16.88 24.28 -6.40
N TRP A 295 17.66 24.48 -7.45
CA TRP A 295 18.45 25.66 -7.79
C TRP A 295 18.12 26.12 -9.21
#